data_AF-A0A849WV82-F1
#
_entry.id   AF-A0A849WV82-F1
#
_cell.length_a   1.000
_cell.length_b   1.000
_cell.length_c   1.000
_cell.angle_alpha   90.00
_cell.angle_beta   90.00
_cell.angle_gamma   90.00
#
_symmetry.space_group_name_H-M   'P 1'
#
loop_
_entity.id
_entity.type
_entity.pdbx_description
1 polymer ?
#
loop_
_entity_poly.entity_id
_entity_poly.type
_entity_poly.pdbx_seq_one_letter_code
_entity_poly.pdbx_strand_id
1 'polypeptide(L)'
;MKVVLIALLSIYFIGCVSLNTVSLTSIPANRSKPVVATTERLMFFGFNFDNDYVDYLTDNLKNQCPHGLISGVLTKDESIDYFLYIVWKKRITAQGYCVSLKSAASSKSSSNIGSENPRKRNPSNMTSEIDSKQESVEVSDE
;
A
#
# COMPACT_ATOMS: atom_id res chain seq x y z
N MET A 1 47.36 -3.29 -17.36
CA MET A 1 46.42 -2.35 -16.68
C MET A 1 45.11 -2.13 -17.44
N LYS A 2 45.09 -1.82 -18.74
CA LYS A 2 43.84 -1.59 -19.51
C LYS A 2 42.84 -2.77 -19.46
N VAL A 3 43.33 -4.01 -19.57
CA VAL A 3 42.49 -5.21 -19.50
C VAL A 3 41.86 -5.41 -18.12
N VAL A 4 42.59 -5.07 -17.05
CA VAL A 4 42.08 -5.14 -15.67
C VAL A 4 41.00 -4.09 -15.44
N LEU A 5 41.17 -2.89 -15.99
CA LEU A 5 40.19 -1.80 -15.87
C LEU A 5 38.90 -2.11 -16.65
N ILE A 6 39.01 -2.71 -17.84
CA ILE A 6 37.86 -3.18 -18.63
C ILE A 6 37.15 -4.33 -17.91
N ALA A 7 37.88 -5.29 -17.34
CA ALA A 7 37.30 -6.40 -16.57
C ALA A 7 36.53 -5.90 -15.32
N LEU A 8 37.08 -4.93 -14.59
CA LEU A 8 36.42 -4.29 -13.46
C LEU A 8 35.15 -3.54 -13.88
N LEU A 9 35.21 -2.78 -15.00
CA LEU A 9 34.06 -2.07 -15.52
C LEU A 9 32.94 -3.02 -15.97
N SER A 10 33.29 -4.15 -16.60
CA SER A 10 32.30 -5.15 -17.02
C SER A 10 31.54 -5.78 -15.85
N ILE A 11 32.16 -5.92 -14.68
CA ILE A 11 31.49 -6.45 -13.47
C ILE A 11 30.44 -5.47 -12.96
N TYR A 12 30.66 -4.16 -13.06
CA TYR A 12 29.68 -3.14 -12.68
C TYR A 12 28.46 -3.09 -13.61
N PHE A 13 28.61 -3.49 -14.87
CA PHE A 13 27.48 -3.57 -15.82
C PHE A 13 26.65 -4.85 -15.69
N ILE A 14 27.07 -5.81 -14.86
CA ILE A 14 26.22 -6.95 -14.48
C ILE A 14 25.19 -6.41 -13.48
N GLY A 15 24.15 -5.75 -13.98
CA GLY A 15 23.07 -5.21 -13.17
C GLY A 15 22.36 -6.34 -12.43
N CYS A 16 22.52 -6.41 -11.11
CA CYS A 16 21.65 -7.22 -10.27
C CYS A 16 20.25 -6.60 -10.24
N VAL A 17 19.23 -7.41 -10.53
CA VAL A 17 17.83 -7.05 -10.31
C VAL A 17 17.38 -7.72 -9.02
N SER A 18 16.91 -6.92 -8.06
CA SER A 18 16.30 -7.43 -6.84
C SER A 18 14.78 -7.36 -6.97
N LEU A 19 14.09 -8.44 -6.62
CA LEU A 19 12.63 -8.51 -6.68
C LEU A 19 12.07 -8.88 -5.31
N ASN A 20 11.30 -7.96 -4.74
CA ASN A 20 10.59 -8.15 -3.48
C ASN A 20 9.09 -8.23 -3.78
N THR A 21 8.43 -9.34 -3.43
CA THR A 21 7.00 -9.55 -3.65
C THR A 21 6.30 -9.79 -2.32
N VAL A 22 5.20 -9.07 -2.09
CA VAL A 22 4.33 -9.22 -0.92
C VAL A 22 2.89 -9.40 -1.39
N SER A 23 2.22 -10.45 -0.92
CA SER A 23 0.80 -10.69 -1.18
C SER A 23 -0.02 -10.48 0.09
N LEU A 24 -1.05 -9.64 0.00
CA LEU A 24 -2.05 -9.44 1.05
C LEU A 24 -3.36 -10.03 0.56
N THR A 25 -3.87 -11.04 1.26
CA THR A 25 -5.07 -11.78 0.84
C THR A 25 -6.16 -11.64 1.89
N SER A 26 -7.35 -11.21 1.46
CA SER A 26 -8.59 -11.48 2.20
C SER A 26 -9.36 -12.51 1.38
N ILE A 27 -9.41 -13.77 1.83
CA ILE A 27 -10.04 -14.87 1.06
C ILE A 27 -11.55 -14.81 1.27
N PRO A 28 -12.36 -14.45 0.25
CA PRO A 28 -13.81 -14.50 0.38
C PRO A 28 -14.33 -15.91 0.11
N ALA A 29 -15.47 -16.25 0.69
CA ALA A 29 -16.13 -17.55 0.50
C ALA A 29 -16.64 -17.78 -0.94
N ASN A 30 -16.78 -16.71 -1.73
CA ASN A 30 -17.35 -16.77 -3.08
C ASN A 30 -16.31 -16.28 -4.10
N ARG A 31 -15.84 -17.19 -4.98
CA ARG A 31 -14.76 -16.96 -5.97
C ARG A 31 -15.26 -16.90 -7.42
N SER A 32 -16.56 -16.76 -7.65
CA SER A 32 -17.17 -17.07 -8.95
C SER A 32 -16.77 -16.16 -10.11
N LYS A 33 -16.33 -14.90 -9.86
CA LYS A 33 -15.93 -13.96 -10.91
C LYS A 33 -14.71 -13.12 -10.49
N PRO A 34 -13.48 -13.53 -10.85
CA PRO A 34 -12.29 -12.74 -10.55
C PRO A 34 -12.22 -11.51 -11.47
N VAL A 35 -11.95 -10.35 -10.88
CA VAL A 35 -11.62 -9.08 -11.56
C VAL A 35 -10.18 -8.73 -11.22
N VAL A 36 -9.42 -8.19 -12.17
CA VAL A 36 -7.99 -7.91 -11.99
C VAL A 36 -7.66 -6.55 -12.57
N ALA A 37 -6.98 -5.71 -11.79
CA ALA A 37 -6.30 -4.53 -12.31
C ALA A 37 -4.84 -4.52 -11.87
N THR A 38 -4.01 -3.96 -12.73
CA THR A 38 -2.57 -3.83 -12.50
C THR A 38 -2.19 -2.39 -12.76
N THR A 39 -1.42 -1.82 -11.86
CA THR A 39 -0.80 -0.51 -12.02
C THR A 39 0.70 -0.62 -11.78
N GLU A 40 1.47 0.21 -12.45
CA GLU A 40 2.91 0.28 -12.26
C GLU A 40 3.35 1.73 -12.16
N ARG A 41 4.25 2.00 -11.21
CA ARG A 41 4.90 3.29 -11.05
C ARG A 41 6.40 3.11 -11.14
N LEU A 42 7.03 4.06 -11.79
CA LEU A 42 8.48 4.14 -11.90
C LEU A 42 8.97 5.25 -10.97
N MET A 43 10.05 4.95 -10.25
CA MET A 43 10.78 5.90 -9.44
C MET A 43 12.21 5.96 -9.94
N PHE A 44 12.72 7.17 -10.09
CA PHE A 44 14.10 7.44 -10.51
C PHE A 44 14.75 8.34 -9.47
N PHE A 45 15.89 7.92 -8.90
CA PHE A 45 16.54 8.61 -7.77
C PHE A 45 15.59 8.94 -6.59
N GLY A 46 14.52 8.16 -6.41
CA GLY A 46 13.55 8.33 -5.31
C GLY A 46 12.42 9.29 -5.58
N PHE A 47 12.40 9.91 -6.75
CA PHE A 47 11.25 10.68 -7.19
C PHE A 47 10.18 9.75 -7.72
N ASN A 48 8.97 9.85 -7.14
CA ASN A 48 7.78 9.19 -7.68
C ASN A 48 7.23 10.03 -8.83
N PHE A 49 7.16 9.45 -10.02
CA PHE A 49 6.56 10.09 -11.18
C PHE A 49 5.04 9.93 -11.22
N ASP A 50 4.49 9.00 -10.43
CA ASP A 50 3.06 8.67 -10.43
C ASP A 50 2.58 8.44 -8.99
N ASN A 51 1.78 9.37 -8.48
CA ASN A 51 1.22 9.33 -7.12
C ASN A 51 -0.28 8.96 -7.11
N ASP A 52 -0.95 9.03 -8.25
CA ASP A 52 -2.41 8.78 -8.38
C ASP A 52 -2.70 7.32 -8.80
N TYR A 53 -1.67 6.47 -8.79
CA TYR A 53 -1.72 5.06 -9.21
C TYR A 53 -2.78 4.23 -8.47
N VAL A 54 -3.15 4.61 -7.24
CA VAL A 54 -4.18 3.91 -6.44
C VAL A 54 -5.58 4.17 -7.01
N ASP A 55 -5.86 5.40 -7.44
CA ASP A 55 -7.18 5.78 -7.95
C ASP A 55 -7.46 5.03 -9.25
N TYR A 56 -6.48 5.00 -10.17
CA TYR A 56 -6.55 4.20 -11.40
C TYR A 56 -6.79 2.72 -11.12
N LEU A 57 -6.18 2.16 -10.07
CA LEU A 57 -6.37 0.76 -9.71
C LEU A 57 -7.81 0.50 -9.25
N THR A 58 -8.37 1.39 -8.42
CA THR A 58 -9.74 1.24 -7.92
C THR A 58 -10.78 1.43 -9.02
N ASP A 59 -10.58 2.39 -9.92
CA ASP A 59 -11.52 2.67 -11.00
C ASP A 59 -11.51 1.56 -12.05
N ASN A 60 -10.35 1.01 -12.38
CA ASN A 60 -10.26 -0.19 -13.22
C ASN A 60 -10.96 -1.40 -12.61
N LEU A 61 -10.88 -1.57 -11.28
CA LEU A 61 -11.60 -2.62 -10.56
C LEU A 61 -13.12 -2.42 -10.63
N LYS A 62 -13.60 -1.19 -10.39
CA LYS A 62 -15.03 -0.85 -10.42
C LYS A 62 -15.63 -1.01 -11.82
N ASN A 63 -14.90 -0.58 -12.86
CA ASN A 63 -15.34 -0.67 -14.25
C ASN A 63 -15.57 -2.12 -14.70
N GLN A 64 -14.87 -3.08 -14.10
CA GLN A 64 -15.04 -4.52 -14.39
C GLN A 64 -16.27 -5.15 -13.70
N CYS A 65 -16.91 -4.44 -12.74
CA CYS A 65 -18.06 -4.94 -11.98
C CYS A 65 -19.14 -3.83 -11.80
N PRO A 66 -19.82 -3.39 -12.88
CA PRO A 66 -20.74 -2.24 -12.84
C PRO A 66 -22.04 -2.47 -12.05
N HIS A 67 -22.46 -3.72 -11.85
CA HIS A 67 -23.73 -4.08 -11.17
C HIS A 67 -23.53 -4.93 -9.90
N GLY A 68 -22.29 -5.03 -9.40
CA GLY A 68 -21.95 -5.87 -8.25
C GLY A 68 -21.12 -5.14 -7.21
N LEU A 69 -20.78 -5.85 -6.14
CA LEU A 69 -19.81 -5.40 -5.14
C LEU A 69 -18.52 -6.19 -5.32
N ILE A 70 -17.39 -5.54 -5.09
CA ILE A 70 -16.08 -6.21 -5.05
C ILE A 70 -15.88 -6.71 -3.62
N SER A 71 -15.66 -8.01 -3.46
CA SER A 71 -15.40 -8.66 -2.17
C SER A 71 -14.11 -9.47 -2.24
N GLY A 72 -13.36 -9.49 -1.13
CA GLY A 72 -12.09 -10.17 -1.00
C GLY A 72 -11.04 -9.68 -2.01
N VAL A 73 -10.39 -8.58 -1.68
CA VAL A 73 -9.30 -8.03 -2.50
C VAL A 73 -8.00 -8.72 -2.11
N LEU A 74 -7.34 -9.27 -3.13
CA LEU A 74 -5.99 -9.82 -3.11
C LEU A 74 -5.07 -8.79 -3.78
N THR A 75 -4.18 -8.17 -3.01
CA THR A 75 -3.18 -7.26 -3.57
C THR A 75 -1.81 -7.90 -3.56
N LYS A 76 -1.12 -7.83 -4.69
CA LYS A 76 0.28 -8.21 -4.86
C LYS A 76 1.09 -6.94 -5.08
N ASP A 77 2.01 -6.62 -4.16
CA ASP A 77 2.99 -5.54 -4.29
C ASP A 77 4.33 -6.16 -4.69
N GLU A 78 4.84 -5.76 -5.86
CA GLU A 78 6.14 -6.16 -6.39
C GLU A 78 7.04 -4.92 -6.50
N SER A 79 8.15 -4.92 -5.77
CA SER A 79 9.23 -3.93 -5.93
C SER A 79 10.35 -4.55 -6.73
N ILE A 80 10.70 -3.92 -7.85
CA ILE A 80 11.78 -4.34 -8.73
C ILE A 80 12.82 -3.23 -8.71
N ASP A 81 13.96 -3.52 -8.12
CA ASP A 81 15.06 -2.58 -7.98
C ASP A 81 16.09 -2.90 -9.07
N TYR A 82 16.32 -1.95 -9.96
CA TYR A 82 17.27 -2.06 -11.06
C TYR A 82 18.54 -1.25 -10.75
N PHE A 83 19.65 -1.66 -11.36
CA PHE A 83 20.96 -0.99 -11.42
C PHE A 83 21.31 -0.06 -10.25
N LEU A 84 22.09 -0.57 -9.28
CA LEU A 84 22.59 0.19 -8.11
C LEU A 84 21.51 0.97 -7.34
N TYR A 85 20.25 0.51 -7.37
CA TYR A 85 19.12 1.19 -6.75
C TYR A 85 18.85 2.60 -7.30
N ILE A 86 19.25 2.91 -8.53
CA ILE A 86 18.96 4.22 -9.15
C ILE A 86 17.55 4.23 -9.73
N VAL A 87 17.09 3.08 -10.22
CA VAL A 87 15.77 2.92 -10.84
C VAL A 87 14.98 1.88 -10.06
N TRP A 88 13.82 2.29 -9.56
CA TRP A 88 12.89 1.41 -8.87
C TRP A 88 11.58 1.35 -9.63
N LYS A 89 11.07 0.15 -9.85
CA LYS A 89 9.76 -0.07 -10.44
C LYS A 89 8.89 -0.77 -9.40
N LYS A 90 7.76 -0.15 -9.07
CA LYS A 90 6.75 -0.71 -8.18
C LYS A 90 5.56 -1.13 -9.02
N ARG A 91 5.23 -2.41 -9.00
CA ARG A 91 4.04 -2.98 -9.65
C ARG A 91 3.07 -3.46 -8.59
N ILE A 92 1.82 -3.01 -8.69
CA ILE A 92 0.76 -3.39 -7.77
C ILE A 92 -0.34 -4.05 -8.60
N THR A 93 -0.66 -5.29 -8.28
CA THR A 93 -1.74 -6.06 -8.91
C THR A 93 -2.82 -6.30 -7.88
N ALA A 94 -4.03 -5.80 -8.11
CA ALA A 94 -5.19 -6.07 -7.29
C ALA A 94 -6.11 -7.03 -8.03
N GLN A 95 -6.44 -8.14 -7.39
CA GLN A 95 -7.47 -9.06 -7.80
C GLN A 95 -8.62 -8.98 -6.79
N GLY A 96 -9.86 -8.93 -7.26
CA GLY A 96 -11.04 -9.00 -6.41
C GLY A 96 -12.04 -9.98 -6.98
N TYR A 97 -13.13 -10.23 -6.25
CA TYR A 97 -14.24 -11.02 -6.76
C TYR A 97 -15.51 -10.19 -6.83
N CYS A 98 -16.17 -10.21 -8.00
CA CYS A 98 -17.46 -9.54 -8.19
C CYS A 98 -18.57 -10.42 -7.60
N VAL A 99 -19.17 -9.98 -6.50
CA VAL A 99 -20.30 -10.63 -5.84
C VAL A 99 -21.59 -9.87 -6.11
N SER A 100 -22.71 -10.59 -6.25
CA SER A 100 -24.03 -9.97 -6.35
C SER A 100 -24.43 -9.36 -5.00
N LEU A 101 -25.19 -8.26 -5.02
CA LEU A 101 -25.69 -7.58 -3.81
C LEU A 101 -26.44 -8.53 -2.85
N LYS A 102 -27.16 -9.51 -3.41
CA LYS A 102 -27.87 -10.55 -2.65
C LYS A 102 -26.94 -11.49 -1.90
N SER A 103 -25.75 -11.78 -2.46
CA SER A 103 -24.74 -12.64 -1.85
C SER A 103 -23.93 -11.93 -0.76
N ALA A 104 -23.70 -10.61 -0.90
CA ALA A 104 -22.95 -9.81 0.07
C ALA A 104 -23.71 -9.60 1.41
N ALA A 105 -25.04 -9.59 1.37
CA ALA A 105 -25.87 -9.52 2.58
C ALA A 105 -25.78 -10.81 3.43
N SER A 106 -25.60 -11.96 2.80
CA SER A 106 -25.47 -13.26 3.49
C SER A 106 -24.11 -13.40 4.20
N SER A 107 -23.02 -12.83 3.66
CA SER A 107 -21.68 -12.92 4.28
C SER A 107 -21.47 -12.02 5.50
N LYS A 108 -22.32 -11.01 5.71
CA LYS A 108 -22.26 -10.14 6.91
C LYS A 108 -22.86 -10.78 8.16
N SER A 109 -23.59 -11.88 8.04
CA SER A 109 -24.27 -12.53 9.17
C SER A 109 -23.35 -13.34 10.10
N SER A 110 -22.05 -13.47 9.79
CA SER A 110 -21.08 -14.22 10.62
C SER A 110 -19.92 -13.39 11.17
N SER A 111 -19.88 -12.07 10.97
CA SER A 111 -18.87 -11.21 11.60
C SER A 111 -19.44 -10.50 12.84
N ASN A 112 -19.68 -11.26 13.91
CA ASN A 112 -19.85 -10.70 15.25
C ASN A 112 -18.47 -10.44 15.87
N ILE A 113 -17.78 -9.37 15.49
CA ILE A 113 -16.72 -8.75 16.32
C ILE A 113 -16.77 -7.23 16.13
N GLY A 114 -17.27 -6.54 17.15
CA GLY A 114 -16.88 -5.17 17.51
C GLY A 114 -17.30 -4.03 16.57
N SER A 115 -18.60 -3.71 16.52
CA SER A 115 -19.05 -2.39 16.09
C SER A 115 -18.79 -1.37 17.19
N GLU A 116 -17.59 -0.78 17.22
CA GLU A 116 -17.32 0.38 18.07
C GLU A 116 -18.11 1.58 17.52
N ASN A 117 -19.06 2.03 18.32
CA ASN A 117 -19.99 3.11 18.05
C ASN A 117 -19.22 4.43 17.80
N PRO A 118 -19.49 5.20 16.72
CA PRO A 118 -18.81 6.47 16.51
C PRO A 118 -19.20 7.47 17.60
N ARG A 119 -18.29 7.69 18.56
CA ARG A 119 -18.41 8.69 19.62
C ARG A 119 -18.47 10.09 18.99
N LYS A 120 -19.67 10.66 18.92
CA LYS A 120 -19.90 12.09 18.61
C LYS A 120 -19.03 12.95 19.53
N ARG A 121 -18.06 13.66 18.97
CA ARG A 121 -17.24 14.63 19.70
C ARG A 121 -18.01 15.97 19.73
N ASN A 122 -18.60 16.28 20.88
CA ASN A 122 -19.26 17.56 21.15
C ASN A 122 -18.19 18.61 21.53
N PRO A 123 -18.07 19.77 20.84
CA PRO A 123 -17.07 20.78 21.18
C PRO A 123 -17.69 21.77 22.19
N SER A 124 -17.71 21.39 23.46
CA SER A 124 -18.06 22.32 24.54
C SER A 124 -17.40 21.82 25.81
N ASN A 125 -16.18 22.29 26.08
CA ASN A 125 -15.81 22.80 27.41
C ASN A 125 -14.39 23.35 27.32
N MET A 126 -14.41 24.67 27.14
CA MET A 126 -13.33 25.59 27.42
C MET A 126 -13.09 25.63 28.93
N THR A 127 -11.83 25.87 29.28
CA THR A 127 -11.29 26.48 30.50
C THR A 127 -11.01 25.67 31.77
N SER A 128 -9.80 25.99 32.26
CA SER A 128 -9.27 26.01 33.62
C SER A 128 -9.07 24.68 34.36
N GLU A 129 -7.81 24.29 34.51
CA GLU A 129 -7.12 24.50 35.80
C GLU A 129 -5.60 24.44 35.61
N ILE A 130 -4.98 25.51 36.11
CA ILE A 130 -3.54 25.68 36.30
C ILE A 130 -3.24 25.00 37.63
N ASP A 131 -2.30 24.06 37.69
CA ASP A 131 -1.40 24.06 38.84
C ASP A 131 0.00 23.57 38.51
N SER A 132 0.89 24.31 39.12
CA SER A 132 2.32 24.35 39.15
C SER A 132 3.01 23.04 39.54
N LYS A 133 4.10 22.71 38.84
CA LYS A 133 5.37 22.43 39.53
C LYS A 133 6.57 22.65 38.59
N GLN A 134 7.32 23.68 38.94
CA GLN A 134 8.62 24.08 38.41
C GLN A 134 9.74 23.21 38.99
N GLU A 135 10.94 23.36 38.40
CA GLU A 135 12.30 22.94 38.86
C GLU A 135 12.88 21.70 38.14
N SER A 136 14.06 21.71 37.51
CA SER A 136 15.11 22.72 37.25
C SER A 136 15.97 22.27 36.06
N VAL A 137 16.67 23.25 35.47
CA VAL A 137 17.62 23.20 34.36
C VAL A 137 18.94 22.52 34.75
N GLU A 138 19.55 21.77 33.82
CA GLU A 138 21.01 21.79 33.66
C GLU A 138 21.39 21.53 32.19
N VAL A 139 21.96 22.57 31.57
CA VAL A 139 22.63 22.59 30.27
C VAL A 139 24.12 22.57 30.58
N SER A 140 24.86 21.63 29.99
CA SER A 140 26.32 21.69 29.94
C SER A 140 26.77 21.42 28.52
N ASP A 141 27.29 22.48 27.90
CA ASP A 141 28.07 22.47 26.66
C ASP A 141 29.47 21.89 26.93
N GLU A 142 29.96 21.03 26.03
CA GLU A 142 31.37 20.84 25.70
C GLU A 142 31.52 20.45 24.23
#